data_AF-A0A2X4XSI1-F1
#
_entry.id   AF-A0A2X4XSI1-F1
#
_cell.length_a   1.000
_cell.length_b   1.000
_cell.length_c   1.000
_cell.angle_alpha   90.00
_cell.angle_beta   90.00
_cell.angle_gamma   90.00
#
_symmetry.space_group_name_H-M   'P 1'
#
loop_
_entity.id
_entity.type
_entity.pdbx_description
1 polymer ?
#
loop_
_entity_poly.entity_id
_entity_poly.type
_entity_poly.pdbx_seq_one_letter_code
_entity_poly.pdbx_strand_id
1 'polypeptide(L)'
;MRRIILGAAACSAALLVSSLGAGVAGAQTDISTVGMSQEQAEATLSEAGVEYIILSRSGSTLQNCNVTEQRDRGYDTEVEYSWDADDQEWDKTETLVWRGVALVVFCD
;
A
#
# COMPACT_ATOMS: atom_id res chain seq x y z
N MET A 1 1.38 -68.45 -5.30
CA MET A 1 0.42 -67.84 -6.24
C MET A 1 -0.39 -66.78 -5.51
N ARG A 2 -0.78 -65.72 -6.24
CA ARG A 2 -1.71 -64.62 -5.91
C ARG A 2 -1.18 -63.44 -5.08
N ARG A 3 -0.71 -62.45 -5.86
CA ARG A 3 -0.78 -61.01 -5.59
C ARG A 3 -2.23 -60.57 -5.43
N ILE A 4 -2.50 -59.66 -4.49
CA ILE A 4 -3.67 -58.76 -4.55
C ILE A 4 -3.18 -57.37 -4.12
N ILE A 5 -3.07 -56.49 -5.12
CA ILE A 5 -3.00 -55.03 -5.00
C ILE A 5 -4.46 -54.56 -5.06
N LEU A 6 -4.90 -53.68 -4.15
CA LEU A 6 -6.10 -52.81 -4.20
C LEU A 6 -6.19 -52.13 -2.81
N GLY A 7 -6.43 -50.84 -2.64
CA GLY A 7 -6.80 -49.79 -3.58
C GLY A 7 -6.70 -48.42 -2.90
N ALA A 8 -6.70 -47.37 -3.74
CA ALA A 8 -6.71 -45.98 -3.36
C ALA A 8 -8.10 -45.56 -2.85
N ALA A 9 -8.12 -44.85 -1.72
CA ALA A 9 -9.21 -44.06 -1.16
C ALA A 9 -8.62 -43.34 0.07
N ALA A 10 -8.86 -42.09 0.43
CA ALA A 10 -9.68 -41.03 -0.11
C ALA A 10 -9.28 -39.73 0.66
N CYS A 11 -9.86 -38.61 0.24
CA CYS A 11 -10.09 -37.42 1.06
C CYS A 11 -8.88 -36.54 1.40
N SER A 12 -8.59 -35.58 0.51
CA SER A 12 -8.18 -34.26 0.97
C SER A 12 -9.19 -33.25 0.45
N ALA A 13 -9.92 -32.68 1.40
CA ALA A 13 -11.05 -31.80 1.24
C ALA A 13 -10.71 -30.55 0.43
N ALA A 14 -11.67 -30.12 -0.37
CA ALA A 14 -11.75 -28.78 -0.92
C ALA A 14 -11.73 -27.76 0.22
N LEU A 15 -10.67 -26.95 0.30
CA LEU A 15 -10.70 -25.70 1.05
C LEU A 15 -11.11 -24.60 0.06
N LEU A 16 -12.42 -24.41 -0.07
CA LEU A 16 -12.98 -23.17 -0.54
C LEU A 16 -12.62 -22.10 0.50
N VAL A 17 -11.58 -21.32 0.22
CA VAL A 17 -11.26 -20.12 0.97
C VAL A 17 -12.40 -19.15 0.73
N SER A 18 -13.35 -19.13 1.66
CA SER A 18 -14.32 -18.05 1.80
C SER A 18 -13.52 -16.76 1.95
N SER A 19 -13.65 -15.87 0.98
CA SER A 19 -13.16 -14.50 1.04
C SER A 19 -13.90 -13.78 2.17
N LEU A 20 -13.41 -13.97 3.39
CA LEU A 20 -13.66 -13.06 4.48
C LEU A 20 -13.16 -11.70 4.03
N GLY A 21 -14.07 -10.73 3.93
CA GLY A 21 -13.75 -9.31 3.90
C GLY A 21 -13.11 -8.91 5.23
N ALA A 22 -11.88 -9.38 5.45
CA ALA A 22 -10.96 -8.76 6.38
C ALA A 22 -10.47 -7.51 5.66
N GLY A 23 -11.07 -6.36 5.98
CA GLY A 23 -10.45 -5.09 5.67
C GLY A 23 -9.02 -5.16 6.22
N VAL A 24 -8.04 -5.22 5.32
CA VAL A 24 -6.65 -5.05 5.69
C VAL A 24 -6.55 -3.60 6.17
N ALA A 25 -6.63 -3.39 7.48
CA ALA A 25 -6.05 -2.21 8.07
C ALA A 25 -4.55 -2.31 7.78
N GLY A 26 -4.13 -1.72 6.66
CA GLY A 26 -2.72 -1.57 6.34
C GLY A 26 -2.09 -0.84 7.51
N ALA A 27 -1.21 -1.53 8.23
CA ALA A 27 -0.43 -0.91 9.28
C ALA A 27 0.27 0.30 8.66
N GLN A 28 -0.02 1.48 9.19
CA GLN A 28 0.67 2.71 8.85
C GLN A 28 2.16 2.44 8.97
N THR A 29 2.88 2.51 7.85
CA THR A 29 4.28 2.11 7.79
C THR A 29 5.10 3.01 8.72
N ASP A 30 5.69 2.42 9.76
CA ASP A 30 6.60 3.06 10.75
C ASP A 30 7.94 3.49 10.12
N ILE A 31 7.97 3.77 8.82
CA ILE A 31 9.17 4.11 8.07
C ILE A 31 9.44 5.59 8.28
N SER A 32 10.46 5.88 9.08
CA SER A 32 10.96 7.23 9.28
C SER A 32 12.20 7.46 8.41
N THR A 33 12.14 8.48 7.55
CA THR A 33 13.26 8.92 6.71
C THR A 33 13.91 10.20 7.22
N VAL A 34 13.48 10.72 8.39
CA VAL A 34 14.07 11.93 8.98
C VAL A 34 15.55 11.70 9.28
N GLY A 35 16.40 12.61 8.83
CA GLY A 35 17.86 12.52 8.95
C GLY A 35 18.55 11.78 7.80
N MET A 36 17.81 11.15 6.89
CA MET A 36 18.38 10.57 5.67
C MET A 36 18.69 11.66 4.63
N SER A 37 19.60 11.36 3.70
CA SER A 37 19.68 12.15 2.47
C SER A 37 18.38 11.98 1.68
N GLN A 38 18.06 12.95 0.83
CA GLN A 38 16.86 12.86 -0.01
C GLN A 38 16.89 11.59 -0.88
N GLU A 39 18.02 11.27 -1.51
CA GLU A 39 18.15 10.07 -2.35
C GLU A 39 17.91 8.78 -1.55
N GLN A 40 18.46 8.69 -0.34
CA GLN A 40 18.23 7.54 0.55
C GLN A 40 16.77 7.43 1.00
N ALA A 41 16.14 8.56 1.32
CA ALA A 41 14.74 8.61 1.69
C ALA A 41 13.83 8.15 0.55
N GLU A 42 14.07 8.63 -0.67
CA GLU A 42 13.33 8.25 -1.88
C GLU A 42 13.46 6.75 -2.16
N ALA A 43 14.67 6.20 -2.06
CA ALA A 43 14.90 4.77 -2.22
C ALA A 43 14.17 3.94 -1.16
N THR A 44 14.25 4.36 0.11
CA THR A 44 13.62 3.66 1.24
C THR A 44 12.09 3.63 1.10
N LEU A 45 11.48 4.76 0.73
CA LEU A 45 10.03 4.87 0.58
C LEU A 45 9.56 4.10 -0.66
N SER A 46 10.32 4.15 -1.76
CA SER A 46 10.02 3.40 -2.98
C SER A 46 10.09 1.88 -2.76
N GLU A 47 11.14 1.39 -2.08
CA GLU A 47 11.28 -0.04 -1.73
C GLU A 47 10.13 -0.53 -0.84
N ALA A 48 9.65 0.34 0.04
CA ALA A 48 8.53 0.04 0.91
C ALA A 48 7.15 0.21 0.26
N GLY A 49 7.08 0.68 -1.00
CA GLY A 49 5.82 0.98 -1.68
C GLY A 49 5.03 2.13 -1.03
N VAL A 50 5.70 3.02 -0.30
CA VAL A 50 5.06 4.17 0.35
C VAL A 50 5.05 5.35 -0.62
N GLU A 51 3.86 5.83 -0.97
CA GLU A 51 3.74 7.07 -1.74
C GLU A 51 4.33 8.25 -0.97
N TYR A 52 5.00 9.16 -1.66
CA TYR A 52 5.54 10.35 -1.02
C TYR A 52 5.55 11.56 -1.93
N ILE A 53 5.58 12.74 -1.30
CA ILE A 53 5.85 14.02 -1.97
C ILE A 53 6.91 14.80 -1.20
N ILE A 54 7.62 15.69 -1.90
CA ILE A 54 8.41 16.74 -1.25
C ILE A 54 7.48 17.93 -1.01
N LEU A 55 7.12 18.17 0.25
CA LEU A 55 6.24 19.28 0.66
C LEU A 55 6.93 20.63 0.49
N SER A 56 8.19 20.69 0.89
CA SER A 56 8.99 21.91 0.77
C SER A 56 10.47 21.58 0.69
N ARG A 57 11.20 22.40 -0.06
CA ARG A 57 12.64 22.36 -0.16
C ARG A 57 13.21 23.73 0.15
N SER A 58 14.23 23.78 1.00
CA SER A 58 14.94 25.02 1.34
C SER A 58 16.44 24.86 1.11
N GLY A 59 17.10 25.95 0.73
CA GLY A 59 18.53 25.99 0.43
C GLY A 59 18.90 25.63 -1.02
N SER A 60 20.17 25.30 -1.28
CA SER A 60 20.70 25.08 -2.63
C SER A 60 20.64 23.62 -3.05
N THR A 61 19.95 23.31 -4.14
CA THR A 61 19.83 21.92 -4.64
C THR A 61 21.12 21.34 -5.22
N LEU A 62 22.18 22.15 -5.32
CA LEU A 62 23.51 21.70 -5.75
C LEU A 62 24.34 21.12 -4.61
N GLN A 63 23.85 21.21 -3.38
CA GLN A 63 24.49 20.67 -2.19
C GLN A 63 23.75 19.45 -1.66
N ASN A 64 24.23 18.90 -0.54
CA ASN A 64 23.62 17.76 0.10
C ASN A 64 22.26 18.14 0.66
N CYS A 65 21.22 17.43 0.24
CA CYS A 65 19.85 17.61 0.70
C CYS A 65 19.47 16.49 1.67
N ASN A 66 19.00 16.86 2.86
CA ASN A 66 18.57 15.93 3.89
C ASN A 66 17.10 16.17 4.26
N VAL A 67 16.41 15.10 4.63
CA VAL A 67 15.03 15.18 5.14
C VAL A 67 15.08 15.64 6.59
N THR A 68 14.47 16.77 6.88
CA THR A 68 14.42 17.35 8.24
C THR A 68 13.09 17.10 8.94
N GLU A 69 12.03 16.86 8.18
CA GLU A 69 10.71 16.55 8.72
C GLU A 69 9.97 15.58 7.79
N GLN A 70 9.16 14.72 8.39
CA GLN A 70 8.24 13.82 7.69
C GLN A 70 6.86 13.95 8.33
N ARG A 71 5.83 14.07 7.50
CA ARG A 71 4.42 14.16 7.92
C ARG A 71 3.60 13.07 7.24
N ASP A 72 2.65 12.50 7.96
CA ASP A 72 1.60 11.68 7.35
C ASP A 72 0.64 12.59 6.56
N ARG A 73 0.33 12.20 5.32
CA ARG A 73 -0.65 12.89 4.48
C ARG A 73 -2.09 12.43 4.75
N GLY A 74 -2.24 11.38 5.55
CA GLY A 74 -3.52 10.81 5.93
C GLY A 74 -4.21 10.09 4.78
N TYR A 75 -5.50 9.85 4.96
CA TYR A 75 -6.37 9.19 4.00
C TYR A 75 -7.25 10.20 3.27
N ASP A 76 -7.55 9.89 2.03
CA ASP A 76 -8.52 10.60 1.22
C ASP A 76 -9.58 9.63 0.73
N THR A 77 -10.79 10.12 0.47
CA THR A 77 -11.89 9.29 -0.05
C THR A 77 -11.94 9.41 -1.56
N GLU A 78 -11.63 8.32 -2.25
CA GLU A 78 -11.84 8.21 -3.68
C GLU A 78 -13.25 7.67 -3.95
N VAL A 79 -13.95 8.32 -4.88
CA VAL A 79 -15.32 7.98 -5.22
C VAL A 79 -15.36 7.51 -6.66
N GLU A 80 -15.82 6.29 -6.86
CA GLU A 80 -16.08 5.71 -8.18
C GLU A 80 -17.58 5.53 -8.38
N TYR A 81 -18.05 5.85 -9.59
CA TYR A 81 -19.44 5.66 -9.98
C TYR A 81 -19.52 4.62 -11.08
N SER A 82 -20.27 3.55 -10.85
CA SER A 82 -20.56 2.52 -11.84
C SER A 82 -22.05 2.51 -12.17
N TRP A 83 -22.38 2.35 -13.44
CA TRP A 83 -23.76 2.22 -13.88
C TRP A 83 -24.19 0.76 -13.84
N ASP A 84 -25.25 0.45 -13.09
CA ASP A 84 -25.94 -0.83 -13.15
C ASP A 84 -27.06 -0.77 -14.19
N ALA A 85 -26.95 -1.60 -15.23
CA ALA A 85 -27.92 -1.63 -16.32
C ALA A 85 -29.17 -2.46 -16.01
N ASP A 86 -29.09 -3.40 -15.07
CA ASP A 86 -30.21 -4.23 -14.65
C ASP A 86 -31.15 -3.43 -13.76
N ASP A 87 -30.57 -2.68 -12.82
CA ASP A 87 -31.31 -1.83 -11.87
C ASP A 87 -31.52 -0.40 -12.37
N GLN A 88 -30.84 0.01 -13.45
CA GLN A 88 -30.89 1.36 -14.03
C GLN A 88 -30.51 2.46 -13.02
N GLU A 89 -29.53 2.17 -12.17
CA GLU A 89 -29.06 3.06 -11.12
C GLU A 89 -27.54 3.28 -11.19
N TRP A 90 -27.08 4.39 -10.60
CA TRP A 90 -25.66 4.67 -10.43
C TRP A 90 -25.24 4.23 -9.03
N ASP A 91 -24.37 3.24 -8.96
CA ASP A 91 -23.73 2.84 -7.72
C ASP A 91 -22.56 3.75 -7.41
N LYS A 92 -22.48 4.17 -6.14
CA LYS A 92 -21.37 4.95 -5.60
C LYS A 92 -20.52 4.06 -4.72
N THR A 93 -19.27 3.86 -5.10
CA THR A 93 -18.28 3.18 -4.26
C THR A 93 -17.30 4.21 -3.69
N GLU A 94 -17.20 4.27 -2.36
CA GLU A 94 -16.24 5.12 -1.66
C GLU A 94 -15.12 4.25 -1.10
N THR A 95 -13.87 4.57 -1.45
CA THR A 95 -12.68 3.87 -0.98
C THR A 95 -11.75 4.84 -0.28
N LEU A 96 -11.31 4.50 0.94
CA LEU A 96 -10.28 5.26 1.64
C LEU A 96 -8.91 4.87 1.11
N VAL A 97 -8.20 5.83 0.54
CA VAL A 97 -6.85 5.65 -0.02
C VAL A 97 -5.85 6.43 0.82
N TRP A 98 -4.85 5.75 1.36
CA TRP A 98 -3.77 6.41 2.09
C TRP A 98 -2.86 7.15 1.11
N ARG A 99 -2.60 8.44 1.35
CA ARG A 99 -1.80 9.30 0.46
C ARG A 99 -0.30 9.27 0.76
N GLY A 100 0.13 8.42 1.68
CA GLY A 100 1.54 8.26 2.02
C GLY A 100 2.09 9.43 2.85
N VAL A 101 3.36 9.80 2.63
CA VAL A 101 4.09 10.76 3.46
C VAL A 101 4.52 12.02 2.72
N ALA A 102 4.69 13.11 3.46
CA ALA A 102 5.16 14.40 2.96
C ALA A 102 6.50 14.76 3.62
N LEU A 103 7.53 15.01 2.81
CA LEU A 103 8.89 15.27 3.26
C LEU A 103 9.24 16.76 3.20
N VAL A 104 9.86 17.27 4.25
CA VAL A 104 10.52 18.58 4.25
C VAL A 104 12.00 18.35 4.08
N VAL A 105 12.59 19.00 3.08
CA VAL A 105 13.99 18.84 2.71
C VAL A 105 14.74 20.15 2.92
N PHE A 106 15.91 20.04 3.55
CA PHE A 106 16.87 21.13 3.67
C PHE A 106 18.15 20.74 2.92
N CYS A 107 18.61 21.64 2.06
CA CYS A 107 19.87 21.50 1.34
C CYS A 107 20.82 22.58 1.85
N ASP A 108 22.02 22.18 2.25
CA ASP A 108 23.02 23.12 2.78
C ASP A 108 23.56 24.09 1.72
#